data_AF-A0A177TAZ4-F1
#
_entry.id   AF-A0A177TAZ4-F1
#
_cell.length_a   1.000
_cell.length_b   1.000
_cell.length_c   1.000
_cell.angle_alpha   90.00
_cell.angle_beta   90.00
_cell.angle_gamma   90.00
#
_symmetry.space_group_name_H-M   'P 1'
#
loop_
_entity.id
_entity.type
_entity.pdbx_description
1 polymer ?
#
loop_
_entity_poly.entity_id
_entity_poly.type
_entity_poly.pdbx_seq_one_letter_code
_entity_poly.pdbx_strand_id
1 'polypeptide(L)'
;MATLGRRSLTVRLAETASHYWYLGFTSFGGPGVHVVILKKLFVEKLKWIDMTTYLDLFTLGNALPGPGSTQLAFSIALVRNGTLPALLAFLLWSLPGALGMAALGVGVRRMPDTLPDIVLALLSGLNAAAVGLIALAAYQLSLNCITDSLTRLVLVASASFGICYHAPWMYPVLIVVGGLLTLLFDNRHLALNPIKKSLQKRSDRSKRNASFPSVPGTTPGGDGNTPDIELTALPQHGGSENVRPGSPGNMSTKSGTSTRQRHVGAGSSVGTPAAVDTTQSPPAGSMAGPLSPPGSPTVRPAVDSRPGQAQDEAEAEAEAKFMVLPYKAAFGLLFFFVAFVVTILVVRANLDFVPRSYDFFTNMVIAGLIIFGGGPVVIPLLRSYVVQTGWISDRDFLIGFAILQAFPGPNFNFAVFCGVLAVNTNPALGAFLGWLGIFSPGIILKLAVLPVYSSFRKHQSVRSTLRGLNAAASGLVFSATYQLFIVGYIYQSASGSRDQRTMSGSLTTDPFWTVVVAGSFVASQFFSSPPWLSIAGGAVAGLAWYGVQTS
;
A
#
# COMPACT_ATOMS: atom_id res chain seq x y z
N MET A 1 10.49 -20.32 11.17
CA MET A 1 11.51 -19.66 10.32
C MET A 1 12.88 -19.43 10.99
N ALA A 2 13.11 -19.92 12.23
CA ALA A 2 14.27 -19.58 13.06
C ALA A 2 15.69 -19.86 12.48
N THR A 3 15.81 -20.62 11.39
CA THR A 3 17.10 -20.97 10.75
C THR A 3 17.62 -19.94 9.74
N LEU A 4 16.84 -18.94 9.34
CA LEU A 4 17.21 -18.00 8.27
C LEU A 4 18.41 -17.08 8.62
N GLY A 5 18.51 -16.64 9.88
CA GLY A 5 19.63 -15.82 10.36
C GLY A 5 20.98 -16.55 10.39
N ARG A 6 21.00 -17.89 10.29
CA ARG A 6 22.23 -18.71 10.27
C ARG A 6 22.75 -19.05 8.87
N ARG A 7 22.03 -18.70 7.79
CA ARG A 7 22.49 -18.97 6.41
C ARG A 7 23.55 -17.96 5.99
N SER A 8 24.66 -18.44 5.42
CA SER A 8 25.70 -17.56 4.87
C SER A 8 25.14 -16.68 3.74
N LEU A 9 25.75 -15.51 3.54
CA LEU A 9 25.33 -14.56 2.52
C LEU A 9 25.34 -15.20 1.12
N THR A 10 26.34 -16.02 0.81
CA THR A 10 26.47 -16.75 -0.46
C THR A 10 25.28 -17.67 -0.72
N VAL A 11 24.83 -18.43 0.30
CA VAL A 11 23.65 -19.31 0.18
C VAL A 11 22.38 -18.48 -0.08
N ARG A 12 22.21 -17.35 0.61
CA ARG A 12 21.06 -16.44 0.41
C ARG A 12 21.07 -15.77 -0.97
N LEU A 13 22.24 -15.41 -1.49
CA LEU A 13 22.40 -14.88 -2.85
C LEU A 13 22.08 -15.95 -3.90
N ALA A 14 22.58 -17.18 -3.73
CA ALA A 14 22.31 -18.30 -4.63
C ALA A 14 20.83 -18.72 -4.62
N GLU A 15 20.20 -18.82 -3.45
CA GLU A 15 18.77 -19.09 -3.27
C GLU A 15 17.91 -17.99 -3.92
N THR A 16 18.32 -16.71 -3.85
CA THR A 16 17.62 -15.66 -4.59
C THR A 16 17.85 -15.77 -6.09
N ALA A 17 19.09 -16.01 -6.53
CA ALA A 17 19.42 -16.10 -7.95
C ALA A 17 18.63 -17.22 -8.64
N SER A 18 18.61 -18.43 -8.07
CA SER A 18 17.95 -19.61 -8.65
C SER A 18 16.44 -19.44 -8.85
N HIS A 19 15.78 -18.60 -8.04
CA HIS A 19 14.34 -18.35 -8.11
C HIS A 19 13.94 -17.04 -8.81
N TYR A 20 14.86 -16.08 -9.00
CA TYR A 20 14.58 -14.81 -9.67
C TYR A 20 15.11 -14.71 -11.10
N TRP A 21 16.16 -15.45 -11.49
CA TRP A 21 16.84 -15.24 -12.78
C TRP A 21 15.91 -15.32 -13.99
N TYR A 22 14.98 -16.27 -14.00
CA TYR A 22 14.06 -16.48 -15.12
C TYR A 22 12.87 -15.51 -15.10
N LEU A 23 12.55 -14.91 -13.95
CA LEU A 23 11.37 -14.06 -13.81
C LEU A 23 11.45 -12.80 -14.68
N GLY A 24 12.64 -12.23 -14.89
CA GLY A 24 12.84 -11.11 -15.82
C GLY A 24 12.61 -11.47 -17.29
N PHE A 25 12.61 -12.75 -17.64
CA PHE A 25 12.35 -13.25 -19.00
C PHE A 25 10.92 -13.81 -19.18
N THR A 26 10.28 -14.29 -18.10
CA THR A 26 8.97 -14.98 -18.20
C THR A 26 7.79 -14.22 -17.59
N SER A 27 8.03 -13.13 -16.85
CA SER A 27 6.95 -12.34 -16.24
C SER A 27 6.33 -11.38 -17.25
N PHE A 28 5.54 -11.92 -18.18
CA PHE A 28 4.74 -11.13 -19.11
C PHE A 28 3.42 -10.67 -18.45
N GLY A 29 2.82 -9.61 -19.01
CA GLY A 29 1.46 -9.20 -18.69
C GLY A 29 1.31 -8.12 -17.62
N GLY A 30 2.42 -7.49 -17.21
CA GLY A 30 2.39 -6.28 -16.41
C GLY A 30 1.93 -6.47 -14.96
N PRO A 31 1.69 -5.37 -14.23
CA PRO A 31 1.68 -5.38 -12.77
C PRO A 31 0.66 -6.32 -12.11
N GLY A 32 -0.56 -6.43 -12.66
CA GLY A 32 -1.58 -7.34 -12.13
C GLY A 32 -1.18 -8.81 -12.26
N VAL A 33 -0.63 -9.21 -13.41
CA VAL A 33 -0.13 -10.56 -13.63
C VAL A 33 1.11 -10.83 -12.77
N HIS A 34 2.02 -9.87 -12.62
CA HIS A 34 3.19 -10.01 -11.75
C HIS A 34 2.80 -10.32 -10.30
N VAL A 35 1.78 -9.66 -9.75
CA VAL A 35 1.23 -9.96 -8.42
C VAL A 35 0.79 -11.44 -8.38
N VAL A 36 0.02 -11.93 -9.35
CA VAL A 36 -0.40 -13.35 -9.38
C VAL A 36 0.79 -14.32 -9.52
N ILE A 37 1.79 -14.01 -10.34
CA ILE A 37 3.02 -14.82 -10.49
C ILE A 37 3.80 -14.89 -9.18
N LEU A 38 4.03 -13.74 -8.53
CA LEU A 38 4.77 -13.65 -7.28
C LEU A 38 4.04 -14.37 -6.14
N LYS A 39 2.70 -14.29 -6.08
CA LYS A 39 1.89 -15.07 -5.13
C LYS A 39 2.06 -16.58 -5.35
N LYS A 40 1.82 -17.05 -6.59
CA LYS A 40 1.93 -18.49 -6.94
C LYS A 40 3.33 -19.04 -6.63
N LEU A 41 4.38 -18.27 -6.92
CA LEU A 41 5.75 -18.69 -6.69
C LEU A 41 6.14 -18.63 -5.21
N PHE A 42 5.99 -17.49 -4.54
CA PHE A 42 6.57 -17.26 -3.22
C PHE A 42 5.66 -17.57 -2.05
N VAL A 43 4.33 -17.58 -2.23
CA VAL A 43 3.36 -17.97 -1.19
C VAL A 43 2.98 -19.45 -1.35
N GLU A 44 2.53 -19.84 -2.54
CA GLU A 44 1.91 -21.16 -2.74
C GLU A 44 2.95 -22.26 -2.97
N LYS A 45 3.89 -22.07 -3.92
CA LYS A 45 4.89 -23.08 -4.30
C LYS A 45 6.09 -23.16 -3.35
N LEU A 46 6.80 -22.04 -3.14
CA LEU A 46 8.03 -22.00 -2.35
C LEU A 46 7.80 -21.76 -0.85
N LYS A 47 6.62 -21.29 -0.45
CA LYS A 47 6.25 -20.96 0.94
C LYS A 47 7.31 -20.09 1.64
N TRP A 48 7.84 -19.10 0.91
CA TRP A 48 8.83 -18.14 1.41
C TRP A 48 8.22 -17.13 2.38
N ILE A 49 6.94 -16.81 2.21
CA ILE A 49 6.13 -15.96 3.07
C ILE A 49 4.68 -16.46 3.08
N ASP A 50 3.91 -16.12 4.11
CA ASP A 50 2.49 -16.40 4.20
C ASP A 50 1.64 -15.35 3.45
N MET A 51 0.34 -15.63 3.28
CA MET A 51 -0.58 -14.73 2.56
C MET A 51 -0.78 -13.37 3.26
N THR A 52 -0.70 -13.31 4.59
CA THR A 52 -0.82 -12.05 5.35
C THR A 52 0.38 -11.16 5.09
N THR A 53 1.60 -11.71 5.22
CA THR A 53 2.84 -11.00 4.88
C THR A 53 2.85 -10.57 3.41
N TYR A 54 2.36 -11.42 2.50
CA TYR A 54 2.24 -11.07 1.09
C TYR A 54 1.33 -9.86 0.85
N LEU A 55 0.15 -9.83 1.48
CA LEU A 55 -0.79 -8.72 1.39
C LEU A 55 -0.26 -7.45 2.07
N ASP A 56 0.42 -7.56 3.22
CA ASP A 56 1.12 -6.44 3.88
C ASP A 56 2.14 -5.79 2.93
N LEU A 57 3.00 -6.60 2.30
CA LEU A 57 4.04 -6.12 1.38
C LEU A 57 3.47 -5.50 0.10
N PHE A 58 2.37 -6.05 -0.43
CA PHE A 58 1.64 -5.51 -1.57
C PHE A 58 0.93 -4.19 -1.23
N THR A 59 0.26 -4.13 -0.08
CA THR A 59 -0.41 -2.92 0.44
C THR A 59 0.57 -1.78 0.66
N LEU A 60 1.74 -2.08 1.24
CA LEU A 60 2.85 -1.13 1.36
C LEU A 60 3.49 -0.81 0.00
N GLY A 61 3.34 -1.69 -1.00
CA GLY A 61 3.86 -1.56 -2.37
C GLY A 61 3.11 -0.54 -3.20
N ASN A 62 1.80 -0.41 -2.99
CA ASN A 62 0.95 0.55 -3.69
C ASN A 62 0.93 1.92 -3.00
N ALA A 63 1.17 1.96 -1.68
CA ALA A 63 1.15 3.17 -0.86
C ALA A 63 2.47 3.97 -0.89
N LEU A 64 3.56 3.38 -1.36
CA LEU A 64 4.86 4.05 -1.55
C LEU A 64 5.10 4.30 -3.04
N PRO A 65 5.75 5.42 -3.42
CA PRO A 65 5.97 5.72 -4.83
C PRO A 65 6.96 4.76 -5.48
N GLY A 66 6.73 4.45 -6.74
CA GLY A 66 7.51 3.54 -7.57
C GLY A 66 6.71 2.32 -8.08
N PRO A 67 7.41 1.35 -8.70
CA PRO A 67 6.76 0.20 -9.32
C PRO A 67 6.24 -0.81 -8.30
N GLY A 68 4.93 -0.81 -8.02
CA GLY A 68 4.31 -1.71 -7.04
C GLY A 68 4.70 -3.19 -7.17
N SER A 69 4.69 -3.75 -8.39
CA SER A 69 5.11 -5.16 -8.62
C SER A 69 6.60 -5.40 -8.40
N THR A 70 7.46 -4.41 -8.71
CA THR A 70 8.92 -4.51 -8.45
C THR A 70 9.22 -4.32 -6.98
N GLN A 71 8.55 -3.38 -6.31
CA GLN A 71 8.63 -3.23 -4.86
C GLN A 71 8.18 -4.49 -4.14
N LEU A 72 7.12 -5.17 -4.61
CA LEU A 72 6.67 -6.44 -4.05
C LEU A 72 7.74 -7.53 -4.26
N ALA A 73 8.21 -7.72 -5.50
CA ALA A 73 9.28 -8.68 -5.82
C ALA A 73 10.54 -8.45 -4.97
N PHE A 74 10.97 -7.19 -4.84
CA PHE A 74 12.09 -6.76 -3.99
C PHE A 74 11.83 -7.03 -2.51
N SER A 75 10.62 -6.74 -2.02
CA SER A 75 10.29 -6.89 -0.59
C SER A 75 10.21 -8.34 -0.15
N ILE A 76 9.74 -9.23 -1.03
CA ILE A 76 9.75 -10.68 -0.78
C ILE A 76 11.19 -11.16 -0.55
N ALA A 77 12.11 -10.79 -1.44
CA ALA A 77 13.54 -11.09 -1.30
C ALA A 77 14.18 -10.40 -0.08
N LEU A 78 13.76 -9.18 0.26
CA LEU A 78 14.24 -8.43 1.42
C LEU A 78 13.82 -9.08 2.74
N VAL A 79 12.54 -9.43 2.89
CA VAL A 79 12.03 -10.11 4.09
C VAL A 79 12.69 -11.48 4.27
N ARG A 80 12.82 -12.25 3.17
CA ARG A 80 13.35 -13.62 3.18
C ARG A 80 14.88 -13.69 3.31
N ASN A 81 15.59 -12.92 2.49
CA ASN A 81 17.04 -13.05 2.25
C ASN A 81 17.82 -11.74 2.50
N GLY A 82 17.17 -10.64 2.89
CA GLY A 82 17.82 -9.39 3.30
C GLY A 82 18.30 -8.50 2.15
N THR A 83 18.94 -7.37 2.49
CA THR A 83 19.22 -6.25 1.56
C THR A 83 20.01 -6.62 0.30
N LEU A 84 21.17 -7.29 0.43
CA LEU A 84 22.00 -7.59 -0.74
C LEU A 84 21.32 -8.58 -1.70
N PRO A 85 20.69 -9.69 -1.24
CA PRO A 85 19.88 -10.51 -2.13
C PRO A 85 18.63 -9.80 -2.67
N ALA A 86 18.03 -8.85 -1.95
CA ALA A 86 16.93 -8.05 -2.49
C ALA A 86 17.37 -7.18 -3.68
N LEU A 87 18.56 -6.57 -3.60
CA LEU A 87 19.15 -5.84 -4.72
C LEU A 87 19.44 -6.80 -5.90
N LEU A 88 19.99 -7.99 -5.65
CA LEU A 88 20.18 -9.01 -6.69
C LEU A 88 18.84 -9.45 -7.34
N ALA A 89 17.80 -9.66 -6.53
CA ALA A 89 16.45 -9.96 -7.03
C ALA A 89 15.92 -8.85 -7.96
N PHE A 90 16.11 -7.57 -7.58
CA PHE A 90 15.73 -6.43 -8.40
C PHE A 90 16.52 -6.36 -9.72
N LEU A 91 17.83 -6.63 -9.70
CA LEU A 91 18.66 -6.70 -10.91
C LEU A 91 18.17 -7.81 -11.86
N LEU A 92 18.01 -9.03 -11.36
CA LEU A 92 17.54 -10.18 -12.16
C LEU A 92 16.11 -9.99 -12.69
N TRP A 93 15.24 -9.32 -11.91
CA TRP A 93 13.86 -9.02 -12.28
C TRP A 93 13.75 -7.92 -13.36
N SER A 94 14.61 -6.90 -13.32
CA SER A 94 14.47 -5.71 -14.18
C SER A 94 15.40 -5.71 -15.40
N LEU A 95 16.66 -6.18 -15.27
CA LEU A 95 17.68 -6.04 -16.31
C LEU A 95 17.34 -6.69 -17.65
N PRO A 96 16.75 -7.90 -17.75
CA PRO A 96 16.44 -8.50 -19.05
C PRO A 96 15.48 -7.63 -19.89
N GLY A 97 14.39 -7.17 -19.28
CA GLY A 97 13.47 -6.22 -19.91
C GLY A 97 14.13 -4.85 -20.16
N ALA A 98 15.02 -4.38 -19.28
CA ALA A 98 15.74 -3.11 -19.46
C ALA A 98 16.65 -3.14 -20.70
N LEU A 99 17.42 -4.21 -20.88
CA LEU A 99 18.28 -4.45 -22.04
C LEU A 99 17.44 -4.58 -23.32
N GLY A 100 16.31 -5.30 -23.25
CA GLY A 100 15.35 -5.41 -24.34
C GLY A 100 14.79 -4.05 -24.79
N MET A 101 14.33 -3.24 -23.85
CA MET A 101 13.83 -1.88 -24.11
C MET A 101 14.94 -0.92 -24.60
N ALA A 102 16.18 -1.10 -24.14
CA ALA A 102 17.33 -0.34 -24.65
C ALA A 102 17.63 -0.69 -26.13
N ALA A 103 17.66 -1.98 -26.46
CA ALA A 103 17.85 -2.46 -27.83
C ALA A 103 16.73 -1.98 -28.77
N LEU A 104 15.47 -2.01 -28.29
CA LEU A 104 14.33 -1.45 -29.01
C LEU A 104 14.49 0.06 -29.26
N GLY A 105 14.94 0.83 -28.27
CA GLY A 105 15.20 2.27 -28.43
C GLY A 105 16.26 2.55 -29.49
N VAL A 106 17.33 1.74 -29.56
CA VAL A 106 18.35 1.85 -30.61
C VAL A 106 17.79 1.46 -31.98
N GLY A 107 16.82 0.54 -32.04
CA GLY A 107 16.07 0.21 -33.25
C GLY A 107 15.19 1.37 -33.75
N VAL A 108 14.35 1.94 -32.88
CA VAL A 108 13.45 3.06 -33.23
C VAL A 108 14.22 4.29 -33.72
N ARG A 109 15.40 4.58 -33.18
CA ARG A 109 16.31 5.65 -33.68
C ARG A 109 16.77 5.49 -35.14
N ARG A 110 16.59 4.32 -35.74
CA ARG A 110 16.94 4.05 -37.15
C ARG A 110 15.71 3.98 -38.06
N MET A 111 14.50 4.15 -37.52
CA MET A 111 13.27 4.16 -38.32
C MET A 111 13.09 5.54 -39.00
N PRO A 112 12.72 5.60 -40.29
CA PRO A 112 12.39 6.85 -40.98
C PRO A 112 11.23 7.58 -40.31
N ASP A 113 11.16 8.92 -40.41
CA ASP A 113 10.12 9.74 -39.75
C ASP A 113 8.69 9.43 -40.22
N THR A 114 8.53 9.07 -41.50
CA THR A 114 7.28 8.60 -42.08
C THR A 114 7.16 7.08 -42.00
N LEU A 115 6.12 6.58 -41.32
CA LEU A 115 5.77 5.16 -41.29
C LEU A 115 4.64 4.86 -42.29
N PRO A 116 4.62 3.69 -42.94
CA PRO A 116 3.50 3.26 -43.77
C PRO A 116 2.20 3.19 -42.96
N ASP A 117 1.06 3.52 -43.58
CA ASP A 117 -0.24 3.60 -42.89
C ASP A 117 -0.68 2.28 -42.25
N ILE A 118 -0.33 1.14 -42.87
CA ILE A 118 -0.52 -0.20 -42.29
C ILE A 118 0.18 -0.37 -40.93
N VAL A 119 1.35 0.27 -40.74
CA VAL A 119 2.09 0.25 -39.47
C VAL A 119 1.40 1.16 -38.45
N LEU A 120 0.90 2.32 -38.87
CA LEU A 120 0.18 3.26 -37.99
C LEU A 120 -1.15 2.66 -37.49
N ALA A 121 -1.86 1.94 -38.34
CA ALA A 121 -3.08 1.22 -37.95
C ALA A 121 -2.78 0.05 -36.98
N LEU A 122 -1.72 -0.73 -37.23
CA LEU A 122 -1.23 -1.77 -36.32
C LEU A 122 -0.85 -1.18 -34.94
N LEU A 123 -0.15 -0.03 -34.92
CA LEU A 123 0.24 0.65 -33.68
C LEU A 123 -0.96 1.23 -32.93
N SER A 124 -1.95 1.80 -33.64
CA SER A 124 -3.22 2.24 -33.05
C SER A 124 -3.98 1.09 -32.40
N GLY A 125 -3.99 -0.09 -33.04
CA GLY A 125 -4.57 -1.31 -32.50
C GLY A 125 -3.84 -1.83 -31.24
N LEU A 126 -2.51 -1.83 -31.26
CA LEU A 126 -1.68 -2.15 -30.08
C LEU A 126 -1.95 -1.19 -28.91
N ASN A 127 -2.00 0.13 -29.18
CA ASN A 127 -2.31 1.15 -28.17
C ASN A 127 -3.73 0.99 -27.60
N ALA A 128 -4.73 0.74 -28.44
CA ALA A 128 -6.10 0.49 -28.00
C ALA A 128 -6.17 -0.71 -27.04
N ALA A 129 -5.51 -1.82 -27.39
CA ALA A 129 -5.42 -2.97 -26.49
C ALA A 129 -4.65 -2.67 -25.20
N ALA A 130 -3.56 -1.89 -25.28
CA ALA A 130 -2.79 -1.46 -24.12
C ALA A 130 -3.64 -0.64 -23.13
N VAL A 131 -4.46 0.29 -23.63
CA VAL A 131 -5.40 1.08 -22.82
C VAL A 131 -6.46 0.18 -22.16
N GLY A 132 -6.98 -0.83 -22.87
CA GLY A 132 -7.90 -1.82 -22.29
C GLY A 132 -7.30 -2.61 -21.12
N LEU A 133 -6.03 -3.04 -21.24
CA LEU A 133 -5.30 -3.70 -20.17
C LEU A 133 -4.98 -2.78 -18.98
N ILE A 134 -4.77 -1.49 -19.24
CA ILE A 134 -4.54 -0.47 -18.20
C ILE A 134 -5.84 -0.15 -17.46
N ALA A 135 -6.97 -0.06 -18.15
CA ALA A 135 -8.30 0.00 -17.54
C ALA A 135 -8.58 -1.23 -16.67
N LEU A 136 -8.16 -2.41 -17.10
CA LEU A 136 -8.27 -3.64 -16.33
C LEU A 136 -7.43 -3.60 -15.03
N ALA A 137 -6.18 -3.13 -15.12
CA ALA A 137 -5.35 -2.94 -13.94
C ALA A 137 -5.96 -1.93 -12.95
N ALA A 138 -6.51 -0.81 -13.43
CA ALA A 138 -7.22 0.18 -12.61
C ALA A 138 -8.43 -0.44 -11.89
N TYR A 139 -9.24 -1.22 -12.61
CA TYR A 139 -10.38 -1.95 -12.05
C TYR A 139 -9.94 -2.92 -10.95
N GLN A 140 -8.95 -3.79 -11.22
CA GLN A 140 -8.43 -4.76 -10.25
C GLN A 140 -7.79 -4.10 -9.02
N LEU A 141 -7.10 -2.96 -9.17
CA LEU A 141 -6.60 -2.17 -8.05
C LEU A 141 -7.74 -1.62 -7.19
N SER A 142 -8.80 -1.10 -7.81
CA SER A 142 -9.95 -0.53 -7.08
C SER A 142 -10.66 -1.57 -6.19
N LEU A 143 -10.84 -2.80 -6.66
CA LEU A 143 -11.45 -3.90 -5.89
C LEU A 143 -10.68 -4.23 -4.61
N ASN A 144 -9.35 -4.05 -4.60
CA ASN A 144 -8.51 -4.32 -3.44
C ASN A 144 -8.38 -3.12 -2.49
N CYS A 145 -8.73 -1.91 -2.93
CA CYS A 145 -8.54 -0.67 -2.15
C CYS A 145 -9.86 -0.07 -1.62
N ILE A 146 -11.00 -0.38 -2.22
CA ILE A 146 -12.32 0.03 -1.73
C ILE A 146 -12.73 -0.88 -0.57
N THR A 147 -12.55 -0.38 0.66
CA THR A 147 -12.89 -1.09 1.91
C THR A 147 -14.19 -0.60 2.53
N ASP A 148 -14.58 0.65 2.26
CA ASP A 148 -15.77 1.32 2.81
C ASP A 148 -16.22 2.47 1.89
N SER A 149 -17.27 3.19 2.29
CA SER A 149 -17.79 4.34 1.55
C SER A 149 -16.79 5.50 1.47
N LEU A 150 -15.91 5.69 2.46
CA LEU A 150 -14.92 6.77 2.45
C LEU A 150 -13.80 6.50 1.44
N THR A 151 -13.24 5.30 1.42
CA THR A 151 -12.23 4.90 0.41
C THR A 151 -12.81 4.94 -1.00
N ARG A 152 -14.08 4.58 -1.18
CA ARG A 152 -14.80 4.77 -2.44
C ARG A 152 -14.87 6.25 -2.84
N LEU A 153 -15.23 7.14 -1.91
CA LEU A 153 -15.27 8.58 -2.15
C LEU A 153 -13.88 9.15 -2.48
N VAL A 154 -12.84 8.78 -1.71
CA VAL A 154 -11.45 9.20 -1.95
C VAL A 154 -10.95 8.74 -3.32
N LEU A 155 -11.27 7.51 -3.73
CA LEU A 155 -10.92 6.98 -5.05
C LEU A 155 -11.60 7.78 -6.18
N VAL A 156 -12.92 7.97 -6.09
CA VAL A 156 -13.68 8.71 -7.11
C VAL A 156 -13.24 10.18 -7.17
N ALA A 157 -13.08 10.84 -6.02
CA ALA A 157 -12.64 12.23 -5.96
C ALA A 157 -11.23 12.40 -6.55
N SER A 158 -10.29 11.49 -6.25
CA SER A 158 -8.93 11.53 -6.80
C SER A 158 -8.92 11.29 -8.32
N ALA A 159 -9.76 10.36 -8.81
CA ALA A 159 -9.93 10.10 -10.23
C ALA A 159 -10.50 11.33 -10.97
N SER A 160 -11.62 11.88 -10.49
CA SER A 160 -12.25 13.07 -11.09
C SER A 160 -11.32 14.28 -11.08
N PHE A 161 -10.66 14.57 -9.95
CA PHE A 161 -9.77 15.72 -9.84
C PHE A 161 -8.56 15.59 -10.78
N GLY A 162 -7.96 14.39 -10.88
CA GLY A 162 -6.88 14.10 -11.82
C GLY A 162 -7.30 13.96 -13.29
N ILE A 163 -8.60 13.97 -13.61
CA ILE A 163 -9.11 14.10 -14.99
C ILE A 163 -9.33 15.58 -15.34
N CYS A 164 -9.80 16.38 -14.38
CA CYS A 164 -10.06 17.81 -14.59
C CYS A 164 -8.78 18.67 -14.59
N TYR A 165 -7.74 18.27 -13.85
CA TYR A 165 -6.52 19.05 -13.68
C TYR A 165 -5.26 18.21 -13.86
N HIS A 166 -4.28 18.76 -14.60
CA HIS A 166 -3.04 18.08 -14.96
C HIS A 166 -1.83 18.84 -14.42
N ALA A 167 -1.45 18.54 -13.18
CA ALA A 167 -0.26 19.11 -12.55
C ALA A 167 0.56 18.01 -11.85
N PRO A 168 1.86 17.83 -12.14
CA PRO A 168 2.64 16.72 -11.56
C PRO A 168 2.72 16.70 -10.03
N TRP A 169 2.67 17.87 -9.38
CA TRP A 169 2.68 17.96 -7.91
C TRP A 169 1.36 17.48 -7.26
N MET A 170 0.29 17.35 -8.04
CA MET A 170 -1.05 16.99 -7.56
C MET A 170 -1.13 15.54 -7.06
N TYR A 171 -0.50 14.61 -7.78
CA TYR A 171 -0.58 13.18 -7.49
C TYR A 171 -0.13 12.85 -6.05
N PRO A 172 1.06 13.28 -5.56
CA PRO A 172 1.43 13.04 -4.16
C PRO A 172 0.54 13.80 -3.17
N VAL A 173 0.04 14.99 -3.50
CA VAL A 173 -0.85 15.77 -2.62
C VAL A 173 -2.19 15.03 -2.42
N LEU A 174 -2.85 14.60 -3.49
CA LEU A 174 -4.10 13.82 -3.41
C LEU A 174 -3.94 12.55 -2.59
N ILE A 175 -2.78 11.88 -2.72
CA ILE A 175 -2.47 10.66 -1.98
C ILE A 175 -2.31 10.93 -0.49
N VAL A 176 -1.49 11.92 -0.11
CA VAL A 176 -1.34 12.34 1.29
C VAL A 176 -2.68 12.78 1.88
N VAL A 177 -3.47 13.57 1.15
CA VAL A 177 -4.83 13.97 1.55
C VAL A 177 -5.73 12.75 1.76
N GLY A 178 -5.72 11.78 0.84
CA GLY A 178 -6.47 10.53 0.98
C GLY A 178 -6.12 9.76 2.26
N GLY A 179 -4.82 9.62 2.56
CA GLY A 179 -4.34 8.99 3.80
C GLY A 179 -4.69 9.76 5.07
N LEU A 180 -4.65 11.10 5.04
CA LEU A 180 -5.06 11.95 6.16
C LEU A 180 -6.58 11.90 6.39
N LEU A 181 -7.40 11.89 5.33
CA LEU A 181 -8.85 11.81 5.43
C LEU A 181 -9.31 10.52 6.10
N THR A 182 -8.76 9.36 5.73
CA THR A 182 -9.08 8.08 6.38
C THR A 182 -8.56 8.02 7.81
N LEU A 183 -7.36 8.56 8.09
CA LEU A 183 -6.81 8.65 9.45
C LEU A 183 -7.70 9.51 10.36
N LEU A 184 -8.12 10.70 9.93
CA LEU A 184 -8.99 11.59 10.68
C LEU A 184 -10.40 11.00 10.85
N PHE A 185 -10.94 10.36 9.82
CA PHE A 185 -12.24 9.71 9.88
C PHE A 185 -12.24 8.53 10.85
N ASP A 186 -11.27 7.63 10.80
CA ASP A 186 -11.22 6.47 11.69
C ASP A 186 -10.94 6.89 13.15
N ASN A 187 -10.10 7.92 13.35
CA ASN A 187 -9.84 8.49 14.68
C ASN A 187 -10.93 9.47 15.18
N ARG A 188 -11.99 9.74 14.41
CA ARG A 188 -13.03 10.74 14.78
C ARG A 188 -13.66 10.46 16.14
N HIS A 189 -13.74 9.19 16.57
CA HIS A 189 -14.29 8.82 17.87
C HIS A 189 -13.44 9.34 19.04
N LEU A 190 -12.12 9.46 18.88
CA LEU A 190 -11.23 10.03 19.90
C LEU A 190 -11.45 11.54 20.08
N ALA A 191 -11.69 12.27 18.98
CA ALA A 191 -11.98 13.70 19.00
C ALA A 191 -13.43 14.02 19.42
N LEU A 192 -14.41 13.21 19.00
CA LEU A 192 -15.83 13.44 19.29
C LEU A 192 -16.25 12.98 20.69
N ASN A 193 -15.57 12.00 21.29
CA ASN A 193 -15.88 11.54 22.65
C ASN A 193 -15.83 12.64 23.74
N PRO A 194 -14.77 13.48 23.86
CA PRO A 194 -14.75 14.56 24.85
C PRO A 194 -15.86 15.60 24.59
N ILE A 195 -16.15 15.93 23.33
CA ILE A 195 -17.22 16.86 22.95
C ILE A 195 -18.60 16.29 23.32
N LYS A 196 -18.87 15.03 22.95
CA LYS A 196 -20.12 14.33 23.25
C LYS A 196 -20.34 14.16 24.76
N LYS A 197 -19.29 13.82 25.51
CA LYS A 197 -19.33 13.80 26.99
C LYS A 197 -19.58 15.19 27.58
N SER A 198 -18.99 16.25 27.05
CA SER A 198 -19.22 17.63 27.50
C SER A 198 -20.68 18.08 27.26
N LEU A 199 -21.23 17.76 26.07
CA LEU A 199 -22.62 18.04 25.71
C LEU A 199 -23.62 17.23 26.55
N GLN A 200 -23.36 15.93 26.81
CA GLN A 200 -24.17 15.15 27.75
C GLN A 200 -24.10 15.74 29.16
N LYS A 201 -22.91 16.10 29.67
CA LYS A 201 -22.76 16.73 30.99
C LYS A 201 -23.52 18.06 31.10
N ARG A 202 -23.64 18.84 30.02
CA ARG A 202 -24.49 20.04 29.95
C ARG A 202 -25.98 19.70 29.92
N SER A 203 -26.39 18.73 29.11
CA SER A 203 -27.79 18.26 29.01
C SER A 203 -28.31 17.69 30.34
N ASP A 204 -27.51 16.82 30.98
CA ASP A 204 -27.84 16.23 32.28
C ASP A 204 -27.91 17.30 33.37
N ARG A 205 -27.01 18.29 33.37
CA ARG A 205 -27.08 19.44 34.29
C ARG A 205 -28.33 20.30 34.05
N SER A 206 -28.71 20.51 32.79
CA SER A 206 -29.95 21.23 32.43
C SER A 206 -31.19 20.48 32.90
N LYS A 207 -31.26 19.15 32.70
CA LYS A 207 -32.35 18.31 33.18
C LYS A 207 -32.44 18.29 34.70
N ARG A 208 -31.30 18.19 35.39
CA ARG A 208 -31.22 18.20 36.86
C ARG A 208 -31.69 19.52 37.46
N ASN A 209 -31.39 20.64 36.81
CA ASN A 209 -31.89 21.96 37.20
C ASN A 209 -33.40 22.12 36.91
N ALA A 210 -33.92 21.53 35.83
CA ALA A 210 -35.35 21.55 35.49
C ALA A 210 -36.20 20.60 36.36
N SER A 211 -35.58 19.61 37.02
CA SER A 211 -36.26 18.67 37.94
C SER A 211 -36.25 19.10 39.41
N PHE A 212 -35.69 20.26 39.75
CA PHE A 212 -35.94 20.88 41.05
C PHE A 212 -37.29 21.61 40.98
N PRO A 213 -38.25 21.35 41.89
CA PRO A 213 -39.46 22.15 41.98
C PRO A 213 -39.09 23.61 42.24
N SER A 214 -39.65 24.53 41.47
CA SER A 214 -39.65 25.94 41.83
C SER A 214 -40.36 26.09 43.17
N VAL A 215 -39.61 26.44 44.22
CA VAL A 215 -40.17 26.71 45.55
C VAL A 215 -41.23 27.81 45.39
N PRO A 216 -42.48 27.60 45.87
CA PRO A 216 -43.51 28.63 45.79
C PRO A 216 -43.03 29.92 46.44
N GLY A 217 -43.20 31.05 45.74
CA GLY A 217 -42.68 32.33 46.19
C GLY A 217 -43.24 32.74 47.56
N THR A 218 -42.36 32.91 48.54
CA THR A 218 -42.71 33.59 49.79
C THR A 218 -42.76 35.09 49.53
N THR A 219 -43.94 35.67 49.71
CA THR A 219 -44.19 37.11 49.68
C THR A 219 -43.26 37.83 50.67
N PRO A 220 -42.57 38.92 50.27
CA PRO A 220 -41.75 39.70 51.19
C PRO A 220 -42.62 40.65 52.03
N GLY A 221 -42.64 40.45 53.35
CA GLY A 221 -43.36 41.27 54.32
C GLY A 221 -43.14 40.73 55.73
N GLY A 222 -42.39 41.39 56.61
CA GLY A 222 -41.69 42.66 56.41
C GLY A 222 -40.53 42.87 57.39
N ASP A 223 -40.03 44.11 57.38
CA ASP A 223 -39.13 44.76 58.33
C ASP A 223 -37.79 44.06 58.64
N GLY A 224 -36.69 44.64 58.17
CA GLY A 224 -35.36 44.18 58.59
C GLY A 224 -34.12 44.51 57.75
N ASN A 225 -34.15 45.48 56.82
CA ASN A 225 -32.97 46.29 56.45
C ASN A 225 -33.26 47.25 55.27
N THR A 226 -32.63 48.42 55.33
CA THR A 226 -32.14 49.15 54.16
C THR A 226 -30.66 49.53 54.39
N PRO A 227 -29.84 49.70 53.34
CA PRO A 227 -28.45 49.21 53.38
C PRO A 227 -27.39 50.26 53.01
N ASP A 228 -26.13 49.95 53.31
CA ASP A 228 -24.93 50.44 52.60
C ASP A 228 -23.91 49.26 52.61
N ILE A 229 -23.57 48.63 51.48
CA ILE A 229 -22.63 49.07 50.44
C ILE A 229 -21.26 49.47 51.02
N GLU A 230 -20.28 48.55 50.98
CA GLU A 230 -18.92 48.95 50.57
C GLU A 230 -18.08 47.80 49.99
N LEU A 231 -16.91 48.17 49.47
CA LEU A 231 -16.15 47.48 48.43
C LEU A 231 -15.13 46.42 48.93
N THR A 232 -14.80 45.54 47.99
CA THR A 232 -13.62 44.67 47.89
C THR A 232 -12.37 45.08 48.69
N ALA A 233 -11.78 44.12 49.39
CA ALA A 233 -10.34 44.07 49.68
C ALA A 233 -9.78 42.64 49.62
N LEU A 234 -8.58 42.48 49.05
CA LEU A 234 -7.81 41.22 49.01
C LEU A 234 -6.99 41.05 50.30
N PRO A 235 -6.87 39.84 50.88
CA PRO A 235 -5.94 39.61 52.00
C PRO A 235 -4.50 39.40 51.51
N GLN A 236 -3.55 40.20 52.01
CA GLN A 236 -2.11 39.91 51.99
C GLN A 236 -1.62 39.39 53.35
N HIS A 237 -0.40 38.83 53.38
CA HIS A 237 0.19 38.09 54.49
C HIS A 237 0.77 38.91 55.66
N GLY A 238 0.75 38.29 56.85
CA GLY A 238 1.67 38.40 58.00
C GLY A 238 1.36 37.21 58.93
N GLY A 239 2.26 36.42 59.53
CA GLY A 239 3.50 36.74 60.25
C GLY A 239 3.16 37.00 61.74
N SER A 240 3.70 36.33 62.76
CA SER A 240 4.72 35.26 62.89
C SER A 240 4.78 34.75 64.36
N GLU A 241 5.25 33.51 64.59
CA GLU A 241 5.91 32.98 65.83
C GLU A 241 5.17 33.01 67.21
N ASN A 242 4.85 31.86 67.83
CA ASN A 242 5.67 30.92 68.65
C ASN A 242 5.92 31.34 70.12
N VAL A 243 5.41 30.56 71.11
CA VAL A 243 6.07 30.16 72.39
C VAL A 243 5.30 28.96 73.03
N ARG A 244 6.02 28.13 73.82
CA ARG A 244 5.64 26.85 74.49
C ARG A 244 5.68 27.02 76.05
N PRO A 245 5.54 25.97 76.90
CA PRO A 245 4.62 24.82 76.98
C PRO A 245 4.03 24.60 78.43
N GLY A 246 3.18 23.57 78.67
CA GLY A 246 2.98 23.08 80.05
C GLY A 246 1.85 22.08 80.40
N SER A 247 2.13 20.77 80.28
CA SER A 247 1.66 19.68 81.19
C SER A 247 0.13 19.40 81.40
N PRO A 248 -0.33 18.32 82.10
CA PRO A 248 -1.22 17.34 81.44
C PRO A 248 -2.54 16.99 82.18
N GLY A 249 -3.49 16.34 81.47
CA GLY A 249 -4.67 15.73 82.11
C GLY A 249 -5.78 15.17 81.21
N ASN A 250 -5.62 13.92 80.74
CA ASN A 250 -6.61 12.88 80.35
C ASN A 250 -7.94 13.15 79.57
N MET A 251 -8.37 12.09 78.86
CA MET A 251 -9.64 11.88 78.10
C MET A 251 -9.77 12.64 76.75
N SER A 252 -10.26 12.04 75.64
CA SER A 252 -10.65 10.63 75.36
C SER A 252 -10.60 10.31 73.84
N THR A 253 -10.77 9.03 73.50
CA THR A 253 -11.09 8.45 72.16
C THR A 253 -10.10 8.62 70.97
N LYS A 254 -9.19 7.63 70.90
CA LYS A 254 -8.64 6.92 69.71
C LYS A 254 -9.56 6.82 68.46
N SER A 255 -9.13 6.36 67.28
CA SER A 255 -7.85 6.29 66.51
C SER A 255 -8.15 5.50 65.21
N GLY A 256 -7.40 5.70 64.12
CA GLY A 256 -7.64 4.96 62.87
C GLY A 256 -6.95 3.59 62.74
N THR A 257 -6.87 3.13 61.48
CA THR A 257 -6.01 2.06 60.89
C THR A 257 -6.46 0.58 60.89
N SER A 258 -6.51 0.05 59.65
CA SER A 258 -6.06 -1.28 59.17
C SER A 258 -6.68 -2.61 59.64
N THR A 259 -7.19 -3.33 58.64
CA THR A 259 -6.94 -4.76 58.31
C THR A 259 -7.02 -5.82 59.42
N ARG A 260 -7.96 -6.78 59.26
CA ARG A 260 -7.67 -8.16 59.69
C ARG A 260 -8.38 -9.26 58.90
N GLN A 261 -7.59 -10.26 58.55
CA GLN A 261 -7.95 -11.61 58.11
C GLN A 261 -8.04 -12.52 59.35
N ARG A 262 -8.98 -13.50 59.41
CA ARG A 262 -8.84 -14.67 60.31
C ARG A 262 -9.68 -15.88 59.87
N HIS A 263 -9.45 -17.01 60.54
CA HIS A 263 -9.47 -18.37 59.98
C HIS A 263 -9.74 -19.39 61.12
N VAL A 264 -10.20 -20.60 60.76
CA VAL A 264 -10.17 -21.89 61.52
C VAL A 264 -11.25 -22.22 62.61
N GLY A 265 -11.97 -23.34 62.37
CA GLY A 265 -12.19 -24.47 63.30
C GLY A 265 -13.52 -24.55 64.09
N ALA A 266 -13.98 -25.71 64.61
CA ALA A 266 -13.75 -27.14 64.31
C ALA A 266 -14.68 -28.06 65.15
N GLY A 267 -15.14 -29.22 64.63
CA GLY A 267 -15.81 -30.34 65.37
C GLY A 267 -17.28 -30.13 65.81
N SER A 268 -18.10 -31.15 66.15
CA SER A 268 -18.04 -32.63 65.96
C SER A 268 -19.34 -33.31 66.48
N SER A 269 -19.63 -34.56 66.05
CA SER A 269 -20.66 -35.52 66.61
C SER A 269 -22.15 -35.21 66.31
N VAL A 270 -23.13 -36.15 66.24
CA VAL A 270 -23.22 -37.64 66.18
C VAL A 270 -24.66 -38.04 65.75
N GLY A 271 -24.90 -39.24 65.17
CA GLY A 271 -26.23 -39.92 65.25
C GLY A 271 -26.88 -40.47 63.96
N THR A 272 -26.85 -41.80 63.79
CA THR A 272 -27.63 -42.65 62.83
C THR A 272 -29.02 -43.04 63.44
N PRO A 273 -29.91 -43.92 62.87
CA PRO A 273 -29.76 -44.94 61.80
C PRO A 273 -30.95 -45.15 60.79
N ALA A 274 -30.82 -46.21 59.98
CA ALA A 274 -31.87 -47.03 59.31
C ALA A 274 -32.46 -46.55 57.95
N ALA A 275 -32.82 -47.43 56.98
CA ALA A 275 -32.55 -48.87 56.77
C ALA A 275 -33.10 -49.37 55.41
N VAL A 276 -32.52 -50.46 54.86
CA VAL A 276 -33.14 -51.46 53.92
C VAL A 276 -33.48 -50.93 52.49
N ASP A 277 -33.34 -51.67 51.37
CA ASP A 277 -33.21 -53.12 51.14
C ASP A 277 -32.14 -53.53 50.09
N THR A 278 -31.86 -54.83 50.15
CA THR A 278 -31.08 -55.81 49.38
C THR A 278 -31.39 -55.93 47.85
N THR A 279 -30.76 -56.75 46.97
CA THR A 279 -29.79 -57.87 47.10
C THR A 279 -29.00 -58.17 45.78
N GLN A 280 -27.99 -59.05 45.87
CA GLN A 280 -27.53 -60.07 44.90
C GLN A 280 -26.41 -59.82 43.84
N SER A 281 -25.61 -60.87 43.67
CA SER A 281 -24.49 -61.16 42.73
C SER A 281 -24.10 -62.65 42.94
N PRO A 282 -23.25 -63.30 42.11
CA PRO A 282 -23.00 -63.25 40.65
C PRO A 282 -23.53 -64.62 40.07
N PRO A 283 -22.84 -65.54 39.32
CA PRO A 283 -21.66 -65.47 38.41
C PRO A 283 -21.75 -66.28 37.08
N ALA A 284 -20.66 -66.21 36.30
CA ALA A 284 -20.09 -67.22 35.38
C ALA A 284 -20.68 -67.51 33.98
N GLY A 285 -19.77 -67.77 33.01
CA GLY A 285 -20.03 -68.49 31.76
C GLY A 285 -19.71 -67.73 30.46
N SER A 286 -18.71 -68.17 29.70
CA SER A 286 -18.34 -67.62 28.39
C SER A 286 -18.97 -68.39 27.21
N MET A 287 -19.28 -67.71 26.10
CA MET A 287 -18.73 -67.96 24.74
C MET A 287 -19.54 -67.29 23.60
N ALA A 288 -18.81 -66.65 22.69
CA ALA A 288 -19.07 -66.38 21.26
C ALA A 288 -20.43 -65.78 20.77
N GLY A 289 -20.34 -64.59 20.13
CA GLY A 289 -21.35 -63.99 19.24
C GLY A 289 -20.78 -62.80 18.45
N PRO A 290 -21.15 -62.51 17.18
CA PRO A 290 -20.23 -61.84 16.24
C PRO A 290 -20.57 -60.40 15.79
N LEU A 291 -19.52 -59.70 15.36
CA LEU A 291 -19.40 -58.71 14.26
C LEU A 291 -20.44 -57.55 14.10
N SER A 292 -19.97 -56.32 14.31
CA SER A 292 -20.49 -55.07 13.71
C SER A 292 -19.44 -53.92 13.81
N PRO A 293 -19.55 -52.82 13.02
CA PRO A 293 -18.38 -52.16 12.40
C PRO A 293 -17.55 -51.17 13.24
N PRO A 294 -16.33 -50.79 12.77
CA PRO A 294 -15.38 -49.96 13.53
C PRO A 294 -15.48 -48.45 13.24
N GLY A 295 -14.95 -47.60 14.14
CA GLY A 295 -14.35 -46.33 13.70
C GLY A 295 -14.55 -45.05 14.52
N SER A 296 -14.93 -45.08 15.81
CA SER A 296 -14.76 -43.88 16.65
C SER A 296 -13.26 -43.71 17.03
N PRO A 297 -12.64 -42.54 16.78
CA PRO A 297 -11.21 -42.37 17.03
C PRO A 297 -10.91 -42.34 18.53
N THR A 298 -10.12 -43.31 18.99
CA THR A 298 -9.60 -43.33 20.36
C THR A 298 -8.62 -42.19 20.56
N VAL A 299 -9.01 -41.20 21.38
CA VAL A 299 -8.10 -40.17 21.89
C VAL A 299 -7.03 -40.85 22.73
N ARG A 300 -5.80 -40.96 22.19
CA ARG A 300 -4.64 -41.28 23.00
C ARG A 300 -4.41 -40.12 23.98
N PRO A 301 -4.16 -40.38 25.28
CA PRO A 301 -3.68 -39.32 26.16
C PRO A 301 -2.37 -38.77 25.59
N ALA A 302 -2.24 -37.44 25.59
CA ALA A 302 -1.07 -36.78 25.03
C ALA A 302 0.21 -37.22 25.77
N VAL A 303 1.26 -37.50 24.99
CA VAL A 303 2.61 -37.67 25.52
C VAL A 303 3.03 -36.38 26.21
N ASP A 304 3.69 -36.49 27.38
CA ASP A 304 4.14 -35.36 28.19
C ASP A 304 4.91 -34.31 27.37
N SER A 305 4.20 -33.26 26.96
CA SER A 305 4.80 -32.05 26.43
C SER A 305 5.50 -31.33 27.58
N ARG A 306 6.83 -31.41 27.60
CA ARG A 306 7.64 -30.69 28.61
C ARG A 306 7.24 -29.22 28.59
N PRO A 307 7.09 -28.53 29.74
CA PRO A 307 6.58 -27.16 29.78
C PRO A 307 7.42 -26.15 28.98
N GLY A 308 8.67 -26.47 28.66
CA GLY A 308 9.50 -25.70 27.72
C GLY A 308 9.07 -25.84 26.24
N GLN A 309 8.60 -27.00 25.76
CA GLN A 309 8.30 -27.19 24.33
C GLN A 309 7.07 -26.43 23.86
N ALA A 310 6.02 -26.31 24.69
CA ALA A 310 4.86 -25.48 24.35
C ALA A 310 5.22 -23.97 24.34
N GLN A 311 6.20 -23.55 25.14
CA GLN A 311 6.75 -22.20 25.07
C GLN A 311 7.69 -22.02 23.88
N ASP A 312 8.59 -22.97 23.60
CA ASP A 312 9.48 -22.94 22.42
C ASP A 312 8.69 -22.99 21.10
N GLU A 313 7.55 -23.69 21.04
CA GLU A 313 6.67 -23.73 19.86
C GLU A 313 5.83 -22.45 19.73
N ALA A 314 5.31 -21.90 20.83
CA ALA A 314 4.65 -20.58 20.82
C ALA A 314 5.64 -19.42 20.53
N GLU A 315 6.90 -19.55 20.95
CA GLU A 315 8.00 -18.64 20.60
C GLU A 315 8.57 -18.92 19.18
N ALA A 316 8.37 -20.12 18.62
CA ALA A 316 8.65 -20.40 17.21
C ALA A 316 7.55 -19.88 16.25
N GLU A 317 6.31 -19.75 16.73
CA GLU A 317 5.25 -18.94 16.11
C GLU A 317 5.45 -17.44 16.33
N ALA A 318 6.29 -17.01 17.29
CA ALA A 318 6.55 -15.60 17.55
C ALA A 318 7.32 -14.92 16.41
N GLU A 319 6.54 -14.23 15.58
CA GLU A 319 6.94 -13.27 14.55
C GLU A 319 7.95 -13.75 13.50
N ALA A 320 7.50 -13.80 12.24
CA ALA A 320 8.39 -13.74 11.09
C ALA A 320 9.18 -12.41 11.10
N LYS A 321 10.29 -12.38 11.84
CA LYS A 321 11.16 -11.23 12.04
C LYS A 321 11.80 -10.88 10.71
N PHE A 322 11.21 -9.92 10.00
CA PHE A 322 11.67 -9.51 8.68
C PHE A 322 13.16 -9.13 8.74
N MET A 323 13.95 -9.59 7.77
CA MET A 323 15.40 -9.36 7.76
C MET A 323 15.76 -7.96 7.22
N VAL A 324 15.26 -6.94 7.92
CA VAL A 324 15.30 -5.51 7.57
C VAL A 324 16.53 -4.78 8.12
N LEU A 325 16.79 -3.59 7.57
CA LEU A 325 17.80 -2.66 8.08
C LEU A 325 17.45 -2.17 9.50
N PRO A 326 18.45 -1.90 10.36
CA PRO A 326 18.21 -1.27 11.67
C PRO A 326 17.69 0.16 11.49
N TYR A 327 16.80 0.61 12.38
CA TYR A 327 16.12 1.92 12.26
C TYR A 327 17.07 3.10 12.02
N LYS A 328 18.23 3.14 12.71
CA LYS A 328 19.24 4.19 12.53
C LYS A 328 19.75 4.26 11.08
N ALA A 329 20.00 3.11 10.45
CA ALA A 329 20.40 3.05 9.04
C ALA A 329 19.22 3.38 8.10
N ALA A 330 18.00 2.99 8.46
CA ALA A 330 16.79 3.30 7.68
C ALA A 330 16.48 4.81 7.65
N PHE A 331 16.52 5.49 8.80
CA PHE A 331 16.38 6.94 8.90
C PHE A 331 17.56 7.69 8.27
N GLY A 332 18.79 7.20 8.45
CA GLY A 332 19.97 7.75 7.76
C GLY A 332 19.84 7.67 6.24
N LEU A 333 19.44 6.50 5.71
CA LEU A 333 19.19 6.31 4.28
C LEU A 333 18.08 7.23 3.76
N LEU A 334 16.99 7.40 4.51
CA LEU A 334 15.91 8.33 4.15
C LEU A 334 16.40 9.79 4.13
N PHE A 335 17.17 10.21 5.13
CA PHE A 335 17.75 11.54 5.20
C PHE A 335 18.70 11.81 4.02
N PHE A 336 19.64 10.91 3.75
CA PHE A 336 20.55 11.03 2.60
C PHE A 336 19.79 11.01 1.26
N PHE A 337 18.71 10.23 1.15
CA PHE A 337 17.88 10.21 -0.04
C PHE A 337 17.13 11.54 -0.26
N VAL A 338 16.51 12.09 0.79
CA VAL A 338 15.85 13.41 0.72
C VAL A 338 16.88 14.50 0.41
N ALA A 339 18.05 14.47 1.06
CA ALA A 339 19.15 15.39 0.77
C ALA A 339 19.61 15.28 -0.70
N PHE A 340 19.80 14.07 -1.22
CA PHE A 340 20.13 13.82 -2.62
C PHE A 340 19.08 14.39 -3.59
N VAL A 341 17.79 14.14 -3.34
CA VAL A 341 16.68 14.66 -4.15
C VAL A 341 16.66 16.19 -4.12
N VAL A 342 16.80 16.81 -2.94
CA VAL A 342 16.89 18.27 -2.81
C VAL A 342 18.12 18.81 -3.55
N THR A 343 19.29 18.17 -3.41
CA THR A 343 20.52 18.58 -4.10
C THR A 343 20.35 18.55 -5.61
N ILE A 344 19.77 17.49 -6.21
CA ILE A 344 19.59 17.47 -7.68
C ILE A 344 18.57 18.50 -8.17
N LEU A 345 17.53 18.79 -7.39
CA LEU A 345 16.54 19.82 -7.74
C LEU A 345 17.14 21.23 -7.63
N VAL A 346 17.91 21.50 -6.57
CA VAL A 346 18.58 22.80 -6.36
C VAL A 346 19.67 23.02 -7.41
N VAL A 347 20.50 22.02 -7.71
CA VAL A 347 21.52 22.13 -8.76
C VAL A 347 20.87 22.35 -10.12
N ARG A 348 19.80 21.62 -10.47
CA ARG A 348 19.01 21.89 -11.70
C ARG A 348 18.50 23.34 -11.77
N ALA A 349 18.02 23.88 -10.66
CA ALA A 349 17.46 25.24 -10.61
C ALA A 349 18.50 26.37 -10.66
N ASN A 350 19.79 26.07 -10.44
CA ASN A 350 20.89 27.03 -10.43
C ASN A 350 21.84 26.89 -11.64
N LEU A 351 21.47 26.11 -12.66
CA LEU A 351 22.21 25.96 -13.91
C LEU A 351 21.52 26.73 -15.03
N ASP A 352 22.17 27.76 -15.58
CA ASP A 352 21.67 28.54 -16.73
C ASP A 352 21.43 27.65 -17.97
N PHE A 353 22.26 26.61 -18.13
CA PHE A 353 22.11 25.58 -19.15
C PHE A 353 22.17 24.19 -18.50
N VAL A 354 21.03 23.53 -18.39
CA VAL A 354 20.93 22.19 -17.79
C VAL A 354 21.36 21.13 -18.81
N PRO A 355 22.39 20.29 -18.55
CA PRO A 355 22.78 19.23 -19.48
C PRO A 355 21.66 18.21 -19.67
N ARG A 356 21.35 17.86 -20.92
CA ARG A 356 20.20 16.99 -21.28
C ARG A 356 20.17 15.63 -20.56
N SER A 357 21.32 15.02 -20.30
CA SER A 357 21.43 13.77 -19.52
C SER A 357 21.04 13.97 -18.05
N TYR A 358 21.43 15.10 -17.47
CA TYR A 358 21.13 15.46 -16.08
C TYR A 358 19.66 15.87 -15.91
N ASP A 359 19.12 16.64 -16.84
CA ASP A 359 17.70 17.01 -16.85
C ASP A 359 16.81 15.78 -16.99
N PHE A 360 17.15 14.89 -17.94
CA PHE A 360 16.48 13.60 -18.11
C PHE A 360 16.55 12.74 -16.84
N PHE A 361 17.74 12.56 -16.24
CA PHE A 361 17.88 11.82 -14.99
C PHE A 361 17.02 12.41 -13.87
N THR A 362 17.02 13.74 -13.73
CA THR A 362 16.23 14.45 -12.70
C THR A 362 14.73 14.24 -12.93
N ASN A 363 14.25 14.34 -14.18
CA ASN A 363 12.87 14.01 -14.54
C ASN A 363 12.51 12.55 -14.23
N MET A 364 13.42 11.60 -14.41
CA MET A 364 13.18 10.19 -14.05
C MET A 364 13.14 9.96 -12.54
N VAL A 365 13.96 10.67 -11.75
CA VAL A 365 13.89 10.64 -10.28
C VAL A 365 12.56 11.26 -9.79
N ILE A 366 12.16 12.40 -10.35
CA ILE A 366 10.85 13.03 -10.07
C ILE A 366 9.70 12.07 -10.41
N ALA A 367 9.74 11.43 -11.58
CA ALA A 367 8.74 10.42 -11.96
C ALA A 367 8.71 9.26 -10.95
N GLY A 368 9.86 8.69 -10.59
CA GLY A 368 9.96 7.61 -9.60
C GLY A 368 9.45 7.98 -8.19
N LEU A 369 9.44 9.27 -7.84
CA LEU A 369 8.88 9.83 -6.60
C LEU A 369 7.36 10.12 -6.67
N ILE A 370 6.80 10.30 -7.87
CA ILE A 370 5.42 10.76 -8.09
C ILE A 370 4.50 9.63 -8.57
N ILE A 371 5.03 8.55 -9.12
CA ILE A 371 4.22 7.40 -9.56
C ILE A 371 3.80 6.57 -8.35
N PHE A 372 2.50 6.45 -8.11
CA PHE A 372 1.91 5.52 -7.14
C PHE A 372 0.93 4.57 -7.84
N GLY A 373 0.47 3.50 -7.17
CA GLY A 373 -0.53 2.58 -7.74
C GLY A 373 -0.03 1.65 -8.85
N GLY A 374 1.27 1.67 -9.17
CA GLY A 374 1.92 0.71 -10.06
C GLY A 374 2.16 1.17 -11.50
N GLY A 375 2.46 0.20 -12.37
CA GLY A 375 2.92 0.42 -13.75
C GLY A 375 2.03 1.23 -14.70
N PRO A 376 0.68 1.23 -14.62
CA PRO A 376 -0.14 1.93 -15.61
C PRO A 376 -0.05 3.46 -15.53
N VAL A 377 0.16 4.02 -14.32
CA VAL A 377 0.22 5.48 -14.07
C VAL A 377 1.50 6.11 -14.61
N VAL A 378 2.53 5.29 -14.81
CA VAL A 378 3.86 5.69 -15.31
C VAL A 378 3.78 6.42 -16.64
N ILE A 379 2.98 5.89 -17.57
CA ILE A 379 3.16 6.19 -18.99
C ILE A 379 2.69 7.62 -19.33
N PRO A 380 1.49 8.10 -18.90
CA PRO A 380 1.12 9.51 -19.08
C PRO A 380 2.12 10.49 -18.47
N LEU A 381 2.68 10.15 -17.30
CA LEU A 381 3.67 10.97 -16.62
C LEU A 381 5.01 10.98 -17.38
N LEU A 382 5.49 9.84 -17.85
CA LEU A 382 6.68 9.82 -18.71
C LEU A 382 6.47 10.65 -19.98
N ARG A 383 5.27 10.62 -20.58
CA ARG A 383 4.96 11.47 -21.75
C ARG A 383 5.15 12.96 -21.45
N SER A 384 4.63 13.46 -20.33
CA SER A 384 4.85 14.87 -19.95
C SER A 384 6.33 15.19 -19.62
N TYR A 385 7.09 14.23 -19.11
CA TYR A 385 8.51 14.44 -18.80
C TYR A 385 9.50 14.31 -19.97
N VAL A 386 9.10 13.71 -21.10
CA VAL A 386 10.01 13.42 -22.24
C VAL A 386 9.51 13.88 -23.62
N VAL A 387 8.19 13.98 -23.82
CA VAL A 387 7.58 14.42 -25.08
C VAL A 387 7.28 15.92 -25.04
N GLN A 388 6.70 16.43 -23.94
CA GLN A 388 6.45 17.88 -23.80
C GLN A 388 7.76 18.70 -23.71
N THR A 389 8.87 18.07 -23.34
CA THR A 389 10.22 18.67 -23.38
C THR A 389 10.86 18.64 -24.78
N GLY A 390 10.20 18.04 -25.78
CA GLY A 390 10.71 17.91 -27.14
C GLY A 390 11.91 16.97 -27.29
N TRP A 391 12.15 16.07 -26.34
CA TRP A 391 13.27 15.12 -26.42
C TRP A 391 12.93 13.84 -27.19
N ILE A 392 11.66 13.47 -27.22
CA ILE A 392 11.12 12.28 -27.89
C ILE A 392 9.86 12.70 -28.65
N SER A 393 9.65 12.20 -29.86
CA SER A 393 8.41 12.45 -30.59
C SER A 393 7.24 11.65 -30.00
N ASP A 394 6.01 12.14 -30.16
CA ASP A 394 4.80 11.39 -29.78
C ASP A 394 4.75 10.01 -30.43
N ARG A 395 5.17 9.93 -31.70
CA ARG A 395 5.28 8.69 -32.45
C ARG A 395 6.23 7.69 -31.78
N ASP A 396 7.47 8.07 -31.51
CA ASP A 396 8.47 7.13 -30.96
C ASP A 396 8.08 6.68 -29.55
N PHE A 397 7.52 7.59 -28.77
CA PHE A 397 6.97 7.30 -27.45
C PHE A 397 5.85 6.25 -27.54
N LEU A 398 4.88 6.44 -28.43
CA LEU A 398 3.76 5.52 -28.60
C LEU A 398 4.18 4.18 -29.21
N ILE A 399 5.16 4.13 -30.13
CA ILE A 399 5.76 2.88 -30.63
C ILE A 399 6.37 2.08 -29.46
N GLY A 400 7.21 2.72 -28.66
CA GLY A 400 7.84 2.05 -27.53
C GLY A 400 6.82 1.61 -26.48
N PHE A 401 5.75 2.38 -26.25
CA PHE A 401 4.67 2.03 -25.33
C PHE A 401 3.82 0.85 -25.84
N ALA A 402 3.44 0.83 -27.12
CA ALA A 402 2.74 -0.28 -27.75
C ALA A 402 3.51 -1.61 -27.58
N ILE A 403 4.82 -1.56 -27.83
CA ILE A 403 5.70 -2.73 -27.76
C ILE A 403 6.00 -3.14 -26.30
N LEU A 404 6.15 -2.18 -25.38
CA LEU A 404 6.41 -2.42 -23.94
C LEU A 404 5.44 -3.43 -23.32
N GLN A 405 4.17 -3.41 -23.72
CA GLN A 405 3.14 -4.26 -23.13
C GLN A 405 3.31 -5.74 -23.48
N ALA A 406 4.13 -6.05 -24.50
CA ALA A 406 4.56 -7.40 -24.86
C ALA A 406 5.92 -7.79 -24.27
N PHE A 407 6.64 -6.88 -23.59
CA PHE A 407 7.93 -7.19 -22.96
C PHE A 407 7.77 -7.82 -21.57
N PRO A 408 8.69 -8.71 -21.16
CA PRO A 408 8.67 -9.30 -19.83
C PRO A 408 9.30 -8.36 -18.78
N GLY A 409 8.91 -8.58 -17.52
CA GLY A 409 9.41 -7.81 -16.39
C GLY A 409 8.70 -6.46 -16.26
N PRO A 410 9.25 -5.52 -15.46
CA PRO A 410 8.53 -4.32 -15.07
C PRO A 410 8.39 -3.29 -16.20
N ASN A 411 7.17 -2.86 -16.50
CA ASN A 411 6.85 -1.82 -17.51
C ASN A 411 7.61 -0.49 -17.29
N PHE A 412 8.10 -0.23 -16.08
CA PHE A 412 9.00 0.90 -15.77
C PHE A 412 10.31 0.87 -16.58
N ASN A 413 10.71 -0.28 -17.12
CA ASN A 413 11.82 -0.40 -18.09
C ASN A 413 11.62 0.47 -19.34
N PHE A 414 10.41 0.98 -19.59
CA PHE A 414 10.17 2.01 -20.61
C PHE A 414 10.96 3.30 -20.40
N ALA A 415 11.33 3.65 -19.16
CA ALA A 415 12.25 4.77 -18.91
C ALA A 415 13.63 4.57 -19.57
N VAL A 416 14.05 3.31 -19.77
CA VAL A 416 15.31 2.95 -20.44
C VAL A 416 15.22 3.23 -21.93
N PHE A 417 14.12 2.82 -22.57
CA PHE A 417 13.79 3.21 -23.95
C PHE A 417 13.76 4.72 -24.11
N CYS A 418 13.06 5.42 -23.20
CA CYS A 418 13.01 6.89 -23.22
C CYS A 418 14.41 7.51 -23.11
N GLY A 419 15.28 6.96 -22.26
CA GLY A 419 16.66 7.44 -22.10
C GLY A 419 17.52 7.28 -23.36
N VAL A 420 17.38 6.15 -24.07
CA VAL A 420 18.07 5.89 -25.35
C VAL A 420 17.70 6.93 -26.41
N LEU A 421 16.44 7.38 -26.44
CA LEU A 421 15.97 8.41 -27.36
C LEU A 421 16.38 9.82 -26.91
N ALA A 422 16.08 10.17 -25.65
CA ALA A 422 16.28 11.51 -25.11
C ALA A 422 17.77 11.90 -25.02
N VAL A 423 18.64 11.01 -24.52
CA VAL A 423 20.09 11.28 -24.43
C VAL A 423 20.77 10.81 -25.71
N ASN A 424 20.44 11.51 -26.81
CA ASN A 424 20.83 11.09 -28.15
C ASN A 424 22.36 10.95 -28.36
N THR A 425 23.17 11.76 -27.67
CA THR A 425 24.64 11.75 -27.72
C THR A 425 25.30 10.50 -27.14
N ASN A 426 24.74 9.93 -26.07
CA ASN A 426 25.20 8.67 -25.47
C ASN A 426 23.99 7.82 -25.07
N PRO A 427 23.51 6.95 -25.96
CA PRO A 427 22.28 6.19 -25.72
C PRO A 427 22.41 5.20 -24.56
N ALA A 428 23.60 4.65 -24.33
CA ALA A 428 23.86 3.73 -23.22
C ALA A 428 23.83 4.45 -21.86
N LEU A 429 24.38 5.67 -21.79
CA LEU A 429 24.24 6.53 -20.62
C LEU A 429 22.77 6.91 -20.39
N GLY A 430 22.04 7.26 -21.45
CA GLY A 430 20.60 7.52 -21.37
C GLY A 430 19.81 6.34 -20.81
N ALA A 431 20.04 5.13 -21.34
CA ALA A 431 19.46 3.89 -20.85
C ALA A 431 19.72 3.68 -19.34
N PHE A 432 20.98 3.82 -18.93
CA PHE A 432 21.39 3.64 -17.54
C PHE A 432 20.76 4.68 -16.60
N LEU A 433 20.78 5.97 -16.98
CA LEU A 433 20.15 7.05 -16.20
C LEU A 433 18.63 6.89 -16.12
N GLY A 434 17.99 6.39 -17.19
CA GLY A 434 16.56 6.08 -17.22
C GLY A 434 16.20 4.98 -16.22
N TRP A 435 16.94 3.87 -16.26
CA TRP A 435 16.78 2.76 -15.32
C TRP A 435 17.04 3.19 -13.87
N LEU A 436 18.18 3.85 -13.62
CA LEU A 436 18.57 4.28 -12.28
C LEU A 436 17.59 5.30 -11.69
N GLY A 437 17.22 6.32 -12.47
CA GLY A 437 16.35 7.41 -12.03
C GLY A 437 14.94 6.91 -11.69
N ILE A 438 14.35 6.03 -12.51
CA ILE A 438 12.95 5.60 -12.29
C ILE A 438 12.79 4.58 -11.16
N PHE A 439 13.79 3.71 -10.93
CA PHE A 439 13.70 2.64 -9.93
C PHE A 439 14.29 3.03 -8.57
N SER A 440 15.35 3.84 -8.51
CA SER A 440 16.03 4.12 -7.25
C SER A 440 15.14 4.76 -6.17
N PRO A 441 14.21 5.70 -6.46
CA PRO A 441 13.34 6.28 -5.43
C PRO A 441 12.50 5.22 -4.71
N GLY A 442 11.82 4.36 -5.47
CA GLY A 442 10.95 3.34 -4.90
C GLY A 442 11.71 2.27 -4.12
N ILE A 443 12.90 1.86 -4.58
CA ILE A 443 13.72 0.87 -3.88
C ILE A 443 14.30 1.45 -2.57
N ILE A 444 14.80 2.69 -2.60
CA ILE A 444 15.36 3.37 -1.43
C ILE A 444 14.27 3.66 -0.39
N LEU A 445 13.12 4.18 -0.81
CA LEU A 445 11.98 4.40 0.07
C LEU A 445 11.45 3.09 0.66
N LYS A 446 11.46 1.98 -0.11
CA LYS A 446 11.09 0.67 0.43
C LYS A 446 12.06 0.19 1.51
N LEU A 447 13.37 0.36 1.30
CA LEU A 447 14.40 0.02 2.29
C LEU A 447 14.30 0.87 3.56
N ALA A 448 13.94 2.15 3.44
CA ALA A 448 13.78 3.06 4.58
C ALA A 448 12.48 2.83 5.35
N VAL A 449 11.36 2.58 4.66
CA VAL A 449 10.03 2.51 5.28
C VAL A 449 9.69 1.10 5.79
N LEU A 450 10.14 0.02 5.15
CA LEU A 450 9.81 -1.34 5.58
C LEU A 450 10.20 -1.66 7.04
N PRO A 451 11.38 -1.24 7.57
CA PRO A 451 11.71 -1.41 8.98
C PRO A 451 10.70 -0.72 9.91
N VAL A 452 10.32 0.53 9.60
CA VAL A 452 9.33 1.29 10.39
C VAL A 452 7.95 0.62 10.30
N TYR A 453 7.52 0.23 9.11
CA TYR A 453 6.26 -0.47 8.91
C TYR A 453 6.19 -1.78 9.71
N SER A 454 7.26 -2.58 9.72
CA SER A 454 7.28 -3.87 10.42
C SER A 454 6.98 -3.76 11.92
N SER A 455 7.37 -2.64 12.55
CA SER A 455 7.11 -2.32 13.96
C SER A 455 5.69 -1.81 14.17
N PHE A 456 5.24 -0.89 13.31
CA PHE A 456 3.99 -0.15 13.53
C PHE A 456 2.76 -0.74 12.80
N ARG A 457 2.89 -1.81 12.01
CA ARG A 457 1.77 -2.45 11.26
C ARG A 457 0.59 -2.94 12.10
N LYS A 458 0.78 -3.10 13.41
CA LYS A 458 -0.27 -3.45 14.39
C LYS A 458 -1.12 -2.24 14.82
N HIS A 459 -0.65 -1.01 14.64
CA HIS A 459 -1.41 0.19 15.01
C HIS A 459 -2.48 0.54 13.97
N GLN A 460 -3.70 0.79 14.46
CA GLN A 460 -4.85 1.14 13.63
C GLN A 460 -4.58 2.36 12.73
N SER A 461 -3.92 3.41 13.25
CA SER A 461 -3.58 4.61 12.50
C SER A 461 -2.76 4.34 11.23
N VAL A 462 -1.84 3.38 11.26
CA VAL A 462 -1.03 2.99 10.09
C VAL A 462 -1.92 2.32 9.04
N ARG A 463 -2.79 1.40 9.47
CA ARG A 463 -3.75 0.71 8.59
C ARG A 463 -4.73 1.70 7.96
N SER A 464 -5.31 2.60 8.75
CA SER A 464 -6.19 3.67 8.28
C SER A 464 -5.50 4.60 7.29
N THR A 465 -4.24 4.97 7.51
CA THR A 465 -3.49 5.83 6.58
C THR A 465 -3.21 5.13 5.25
N LEU A 466 -2.69 3.89 5.28
CA LEU A 466 -2.41 3.09 4.07
C LEU A 466 -3.67 2.83 3.24
N ARG A 467 -4.80 2.62 3.89
CA ARG A 467 -6.12 2.45 3.29
C ARG A 467 -6.55 3.66 2.45
N GLY A 468 -6.31 4.88 2.93
CA GLY A 468 -6.56 6.11 2.18
C GLY A 468 -5.53 6.39 1.07
N LEU A 469 -4.24 6.17 1.35
CA LEU A 469 -3.15 6.29 0.37
C LEU A 469 -3.44 5.40 -0.87
N ASN A 470 -3.80 4.13 -0.65
CA ASN A 470 -4.08 3.16 -1.71
C ASN A 470 -5.36 3.47 -2.49
N ALA A 471 -6.41 4.00 -1.84
CA ALA A 471 -7.63 4.43 -2.52
C ALA A 471 -7.38 5.64 -3.44
N ALA A 472 -6.63 6.64 -2.98
CA ALA A 472 -6.26 7.81 -3.78
C ALA A 472 -5.35 7.42 -4.96
N ALA A 473 -4.32 6.59 -4.70
CA ALA A 473 -3.44 6.07 -5.74
C ALA A 473 -4.21 5.27 -6.80
N SER A 474 -5.20 4.45 -6.40
CA SER A 474 -6.07 3.72 -7.32
C SER A 474 -6.93 4.65 -8.18
N GLY A 475 -7.44 5.76 -7.61
CA GLY A 475 -8.19 6.78 -8.35
C GLY A 475 -7.34 7.47 -9.42
N LEU A 476 -6.08 7.76 -9.09
CA LEU A 476 -5.13 8.34 -10.03
C LEU A 476 -4.77 7.38 -11.19
N VAL A 477 -4.89 6.06 -11.00
CA VAL A 477 -4.77 5.09 -12.11
C VAL A 477 -5.91 5.28 -13.13
N PHE A 478 -7.14 5.55 -12.69
CA PHE A 478 -8.24 5.85 -13.63
C PHE A 478 -8.02 7.15 -14.41
N SER A 479 -7.49 8.19 -13.76
CA SER A 479 -7.06 9.42 -14.45
C SER A 479 -6.02 9.11 -15.54
N ALA A 480 -4.99 8.32 -15.21
CA ALA A 480 -3.97 7.91 -16.18
C ALA A 480 -4.55 7.08 -17.35
N THR A 481 -5.45 6.14 -17.07
CA THR A 481 -6.18 5.38 -18.11
C THR A 481 -6.94 6.30 -19.06
N TYR A 482 -7.66 7.28 -18.52
CA TYR A 482 -8.40 8.26 -19.32
C TYR A 482 -7.45 9.10 -20.20
N GLN A 483 -6.33 9.57 -19.65
CA GLN A 483 -5.33 10.30 -20.44
C GLN A 483 -4.78 9.48 -21.61
N LEU A 484 -4.46 8.19 -21.41
CA LEU A 484 -4.03 7.33 -22.52
C LEU A 484 -5.14 7.09 -23.55
N PHE A 485 -6.40 7.00 -23.12
CA PHE A 485 -7.54 6.84 -24.03
C PHE A 485 -7.72 8.06 -24.96
N ILE A 486 -7.40 9.27 -24.49
CA ILE A 486 -7.48 10.52 -25.25
C ILE A 486 -6.27 10.76 -26.17
N VAL A 487 -5.15 10.03 -26.01
CA VAL A 487 -3.95 10.17 -26.88
C VAL A 487 -3.52 8.88 -27.60
N GLY A 488 -4.27 7.79 -27.46
CA GLY A 488 -3.86 6.46 -27.92
C GLY A 488 -3.95 6.24 -29.43
N TYR A 489 -4.77 7.00 -30.16
CA TYR A 489 -4.94 6.86 -31.61
C TYR A 489 -3.79 7.54 -32.35
N ILE A 490 -3.18 6.87 -33.34
CA ILE A 490 -2.08 7.39 -34.15
C ILE A 490 -2.53 7.52 -35.61
N TYR A 491 -2.37 8.71 -36.18
CA TYR A 491 -2.75 9.02 -37.57
C TYR A 491 -1.73 9.97 -38.23
N GLN A 492 -1.77 10.08 -39.57
CA GLN A 492 -1.00 11.10 -40.29
C GLN A 492 -1.81 12.40 -40.41
N SER A 493 -1.14 13.55 -40.39
CA SER A 493 -1.74 14.81 -40.82
C SER A 493 -2.23 14.73 -42.27
N ALA A 494 -3.30 15.45 -42.61
CA ALA A 494 -3.99 15.32 -43.89
C ALA A 494 -3.06 15.53 -45.10
N SER A 495 -3.24 14.69 -46.13
CA SER A 495 -2.46 14.76 -47.37
C SER A 495 -2.60 16.13 -48.03
N GLY A 496 -1.47 16.81 -48.24
CA GLY A 496 -1.41 18.21 -48.70
C GLY A 496 -1.01 19.22 -47.62
N SER A 497 -0.94 18.83 -46.33
CA SER A 497 -0.29 19.65 -45.30
C SER A 497 1.21 19.78 -45.58
N ARG A 498 1.78 20.98 -45.36
CA ARG A 498 3.20 21.27 -45.63
C ARG A 498 4.17 20.39 -44.83
N ASP A 499 3.74 19.93 -43.66
CA ASP A 499 4.45 18.96 -42.83
C ASP A 499 3.59 17.71 -42.62
N GLN A 500 3.88 16.64 -43.36
CA GLN A 500 3.21 15.35 -43.19
C GLN A 500 3.75 14.64 -41.93
N ARG A 501 3.27 15.06 -40.76
CA ARG A 501 3.69 14.55 -39.45
C ARG A 501 2.70 13.52 -38.88
N THR A 502 3.23 12.51 -38.21
CA THR A 502 2.45 11.60 -37.37
C THR A 502 1.92 12.33 -36.14
N MET A 503 0.64 12.20 -35.85
CA MET A 503 -0.08 12.85 -34.76
C MET A 503 -0.75 11.82 -33.85
N SER A 504 -1.00 12.21 -32.59
CA SER A 504 -1.75 11.44 -31.60
C SER A 504 -3.14 12.05 -31.37
N GLY A 505 -4.16 11.23 -31.10
CA GLY A 505 -5.52 11.68 -30.81
C GLY A 505 -6.35 10.67 -30.02
N SER A 506 -7.65 10.95 -29.89
CA SER A 506 -8.55 10.15 -29.06
C SER A 506 -8.91 8.82 -29.72
N LEU A 507 -8.97 7.76 -28.93
CA LEU A 507 -9.55 6.47 -29.34
C LEU A 507 -11.09 6.53 -29.51
N THR A 508 -11.71 7.70 -29.29
CA THR A 508 -13.11 8.00 -29.66
C THR A 508 -13.27 8.56 -31.07
N THR A 509 -12.18 8.87 -31.79
CA THR A 509 -12.26 9.43 -33.15
C THR A 509 -12.90 8.43 -34.13
N ASP A 510 -12.70 7.14 -33.88
CA ASP A 510 -13.45 6.05 -34.52
C ASP A 510 -13.95 5.09 -33.41
N PRO A 511 -15.26 4.76 -33.35
CA PRO A 511 -15.82 3.80 -32.40
C PRO A 511 -15.11 2.43 -32.39
N PHE A 512 -14.51 2.01 -33.51
CA PHE A 512 -13.75 0.76 -33.63
C PHE A 512 -12.66 0.64 -32.56
N TRP A 513 -11.88 1.71 -32.33
CA TRP A 513 -10.81 1.67 -31.32
C TRP A 513 -11.36 1.52 -29.91
N THR A 514 -12.53 2.10 -29.62
CA THR A 514 -13.23 1.90 -28.35
C THR A 514 -13.69 0.46 -28.18
N VAL A 515 -14.11 -0.23 -29.27
CA VAL A 515 -14.39 -1.67 -29.26
C VAL A 515 -13.13 -2.49 -29.00
N VAL A 516 -11.97 -2.13 -29.57
CA VAL A 516 -10.69 -2.82 -29.30
C VAL A 516 -10.25 -2.66 -27.83
N VAL A 517 -10.42 -1.47 -27.25
CA VAL A 517 -10.17 -1.19 -25.82
C VAL A 517 -11.06 -2.09 -24.94
N ALA A 518 -12.38 -2.08 -25.18
CA ALA A 518 -13.35 -2.85 -24.41
C ALA A 518 -13.16 -4.36 -24.58
N GLY A 519 -12.91 -4.82 -25.81
CA GLY A 519 -12.63 -6.22 -26.13
C GLY A 519 -11.38 -6.74 -25.43
N SER A 520 -10.31 -5.93 -25.37
CA SER A 520 -9.07 -6.30 -24.67
C SER A 520 -9.25 -6.38 -23.16
N PHE A 521 -10.03 -5.46 -22.57
CA PHE A 521 -10.44 -5.54 -21.16
C PHE A 521 -11.24 -6.83 -20.89
N VAL A 522 -12.26 -7.11 -21.71
CA VAL A 522 -13.15 -8.26 -21.53
C VAL A 522 -12.42 -9.59 -21.73
N ALA A 523 -11.60 -9.71 -22.77
CA ALA A 523 -10.76 -10.88 -23.04
C ALA A 523 -9.84 -11.21 -21.86
N SER A 524 -9.17 -10.22 -21.28
CA SER A 524 -8.27 -10.46 -20.16
C SER A 524 -8.99 -10.67 -18.82
N GLN A 525 -10.13 -10.01 -18.55
CA GLN A 525 -10.86 -10.15 -17.29
C GLN A 525 -11.72 -11.42 -17.21
N PHE A 526 -12.47 -11.75 -18.27
CA PHE A 526 -13.47 -12.83 -18.23
C PHE A 526 -12.94 -14.13 -18.83
N PHE A 527 -12.14 -14.07 -19.89
CA PHE A 527 -11.57 -15.26 -20.54
C PHE A 527 -10.16 -15.59 -20.00
N SER A 528 -9.66 -14.84 -19.01
CA SER A 528 -8.29 -14.97 -18.47
C SER A 528 -7.20 -14.94 -19.55
N SER A 529 -7.45 -14.23 -20.66
CA SER A 529 -6.53 -14.15 -21.79
C SER A 529 -5.18 -13.56 -21.35
N PRO A 530 -4.03 -14.23 -21.67
CA PRO A 530 -2.71 -13.66 -21.43
C PRO A 530 -2.60 -12.26 -22.06
N PRO A 531 -2.09 -11.24 -21.36
CA PRO A 531 -2.15 -9.87 -21.90
C PRO A 531 -1.40 -9.68 -23.22
N TRP A 532 -0.35 -10.45 -23.49
CA TRP A 532 0.35 -10.44 -24.79
C TRP A 532 -0.58 -10.85 -25.94
N LEU A 533 -1.54 -11.75 -25.69
CA LEU A 533 -2.52 -12.20 -26.68
C LEU A 533 -3.59 -11.12 -26.92
N SER A 534 -4.00 -10.38 -25.89
CA SER A 534 -4.88 -9.21 -26.04
C SER A 534 -4.18 -8.09 -26.83
N ILE A 535 -2.89 -7.84 -26.57
CA ILE A 535 -2.06 -6.91 -27.36
C ILE A 535 -1.96 -7.37 -28.82
N ALA A 536 -1.66 -8.64 -29.08
CA ALA A 536 -1.61 -9.19 -30.44
C ALA A 536 -2.97 -9.11 -31.15
N GLY A 537 -4.07 -9.36 -30.44
CA GLY A 537 -5.43 -9.17 -30.94
C GLY A 537 -5.72 -7.72 -31.34
N GLY A 538 -5.24 -6.76 -30.55
CA GLY A 538 -5.25 -5.33 -30.91
C GLY A 538 -4.51 -5.03 -32.20
N ALA A 539 -3.29 -5.56 -32.37
CA ALA A 539 -2.51 -5.41 -33.60
C ALA A 539 -3.25 -5.96 -34.83
N VAL A 540 -3.83 -7.15 -34.72
CA VAL A 540 -4.62 -7.78 -35.79
C VAL A 540 -5.89 -6.96 -36.09
N ALA A 541 -6.57 -6.43 -35.08
CA ALA A 541 -7.71 -5.54 -35.25
C ALA A 541 -7.31 -4.25 -36.00
N GLY A 542 -6.15 -3.68 -35.69
CA GLY A 542 -5.59 -2.53 -36.42
C GLY A 542 -5.30 -2.83 -37.90
N LEU A 543 -4.71 -4.00 -38.19
CA LEU A 543 -4.49 -4.45 -39.57
C LEU A 543 -5.81 -4.71 -40.33
N ALA A 544 -6.82 -5.26 -39.66
CA ALA A 544 -8.15 -5.49 -40.25
C ALA A 544 -8.85 -4.16 -40.56
N TRP A 545 -8.78 -3.19 -39.65
CA TRP A 545 -9.28 -1.83 -39.87
C TRP A 545 -8.62 -1.15 -41.06
N TYR A 546 -7.29 -1.26 -41.18
CA TYR A 546 -6.57 -0.77 -42.35
C TYR A 546 -7.08 -1.41 -43.65
N GLY A 547 -7.25 -2.74 -43.66
CA GLY A 547 -7.79 -3.47 -44.81
C GLY A 547 -9.14 -2.91 -45.25
N VAL A 548 -10.09 -2.76 -44.31
CA VAL A 548 -11.44 -2.19 -44.56
C VAL A 548 -11.39 -0.73 -45.00
N GLN A 549 -10.43 0.06 -44.52
CA GLN A 549 -10.30 1.47 -44.90
C GLN A 549 -9.67 1.67 -46.29
N THR A 550 -8.97 0.66 -46.81
CA THR A 550 -8.31 0.66 -48.14
C THR A 550 -9.06 -0.11 -49.23
N SER A 551 -10.12 -0.82 -48.88
CA SER A 551 -11.01 -1.56 -49.80
C SER A 551 -12.19 -0.73 -50.26
#